data_AF-D0WDE7-F1
#
_entry.id   AF-D0WDE7-F1
#
_cell.length_a   1.000
_cell.length_b   1.000
_cell.length_c   1.000
_cell.angle_alpha   90.00
_cell.angle_beta   90.00
_cell.angle_gamma   90.00
#
_symmetry.space_group_name_H-M   'P 1'
#
loop_
_entity.id
_entity.type
_entity.pdbx_description
1 polymer ?
#
loop_
_entity_poly.entity_id
_entity_poly.type
_entity_poly.pdbx_seq_one_letter_code
_entity_poly.pdbx_strand_id
1 'polypeptide(L)'
;MQTLDGEMAGGNKPAKQATPNGKAGVSTQQSLQNSLVPQKNYTHTTYNSGSAITDGKYITDPLSMVRHKPDASSLDKIDSKSLFKSDVDAEKATLDAARYADKHNLWDSQNKAKVPTNDVVGYTDGKPTHIINIYRRKPNKDGIRPVHGTPSKER
;
A
#
# COMPACT_ATOMS: atom_id res chain seq x y z
N MET A 1 -3.16 42.17 58.14
CA MET A 1 -3.74 41.25 57.15
C MET A 1 -2.70 41.12 56.03
N GLN A 2 -1.88 40.07 56.10
CA GLN A 2 -1.83 38.95 55.13
C GLN A 2 -1.41 39.42 53.72
N THR A 3 -0.33 38.96 53.06
CA THR A 3 0.63 37.85 53.22
C THR A 3 1.76 38.10 52.17
N LEU A 4 3.04 37.83 52.48
CA LEU A 4 3.88 36.70 51.98
C LEU A 4 3.99 36.67 50.43
N ASP A 5 5.10 36.47 49.73
CA ASP A 5 6.50 36.11 49.98
C ASP A 5 7.26 36.48 48.68
N GLY A 6 8.56 36.71 48.70
CA GLY A 6 9.46 35.69 48.17
C GLY A 6 10.44 36.28 47.15
N GLU A 7 11.61 36.60 47.66
CA GLU A 7 12.78 37.19 47.01
C GLU A 7 13.58 36.15 46.20
N MET A 8 14.56 36.64 45.41
CA MET A 8 15.72 35.92 44.84
C MET A 8 15.50 35.18 43.50
N ALA A 9 16.39 35.24 42.50
CA ALA A 9 17.65 35.96 42.32
C ALA A 9 18.10 35.81 40.86
N GLY A 10 18.91 36.77 40.39
CA GLY A 10 20.19 36.43 39.73
C GLY A 10 20.22 36.32 38.20
N GLY A 11 21.12 37.10 37.60
CA GLY A 11 21.95 36.61 36.49
C GLY A 11 21.95 37.45 35.21
N ASN A 12 23.09 38.07 34.94
CA ASN A 12 23.39 38.92 33.79
C ASN A 12 23.41 38.20 32.43
N LYS A 13 22.92 38.93 31.40
CA LYS A 13 23.22 38.95 29.94
C LYS A 13 24.51 38.23 29.46
N PRO A 14 24.60 37.70 28.20
CA PRO A 14 24.51 38.53 26.98
C PRO A 14 23.90 37.85 25.71
N ALA A 15 24.16 38.46 24.55
CA ALA A 15 23.29 38.57 23.38
C ALA A 15 23.55 37.62 22.18
N LYS A 16 22.57 37.64 21.26
CA LYS A 16 22.58 37.33 19.81
C LYS A 16 22.83 35.89 19.32
N GLN A 17 21.82 35.32 18.66
CA GLN A 17 21.89 34.48 17.44
C GLN A 17 20.46 34.42 16.84
N ALA A 18 20.21 35.09 15.71
CA ALA A 18 20.25 34.55 14.35
C ALA A 18 19.19 33.45 14.07
N THR A 19 18.21 33.78 13.24
CA THR A 19 17.20 32.88 12.66
C THR A 19 17.84 31.72 11.88
N PRO A 20 17.12 30.59 11.74
CA PRO A 20 16.55 30.31 10.42
C PRO A 20 15.08 29.89 10.45
N ASN A 21 14.37 30.36 9.42
CA ASN A 21 13.08 29.86 8.97
C ASN A 21 13.00 28.33 8.99
N GLY A 22 12.03 27.79 9.73
CA GLY A 22 11.55 26.42 9.57
C GLY A 22 10.05 26.40 9.80
N LYS A 23 9.26 26.19 8.74
CA LYS A 23 7.82 25.94 8.85
C LYS A 23 7.60 24.71 9.72
N ALA A 24 7.25 24.92 10.98
CA ALA A 24 6.63 23.92 11.82
C ALA A 24 5.22 23.65 11.27
N GLY A 25 4.88 22.39 10.99
CA GLY A 25 3.49 22.05 10.68
C GLY A 25 3.23 20.82 9.81
N VAL A 26 4.06 19.77 9.85
CA VAL A 26 3.64 18.44 9.34
C VAL A 26 4.30 17.37 10.21
N SER A 27 3.68 16.98 11.34
CA SER A 27 4.18 15.79 12.05
C SER A 27 3.14 15.07 12.89
N THR A 28 2.21 15.75 13.55
CA THR A 28 1.50 15.06 14.65
C THR A 28 0.21 14.34 14.24
N GLN A 29 -0.46 14.73 13.14
CA GLN A 29 -1.71 14.07 12.72
C GLN A 29 -1.49 12.87 11.78
N GLN A 30 -0.42 12.87 10.98
CA GLN A 30 -0.09 11.76 10.07
C GLN A 30 0.44 10.53 10.85
N SER A 31 1.08 10.75 12.00
CA SER A 31 1.69 9.71 12.83
C SER A 31 0.66 8.85 13.59
N LEU A 32 -0.45 9.44 14.05
CA LEU A 32 -1.44 8.71 14.86
C LEU A 32 -2.37 7.82 14.02
N GLN A 33 -2.54 8.12 12.72
CA GLN A 33 -3.30 7.27 11.80
C GLN A 33 -2.55 5.97 11.45
N ASN A 34 -1.22 5.95 11.61
CA ASN A 34 -0.39 4.77 11.34
C ASN A 34 -0.38 3.73 12.47
N SER A 35 -1.01 4.00 13.63
CA SER A 35 -0.88 3.17 14.85
C SER A 35 -2.03 2.17 15.09
N LEU A 36 -3.09 2.17 14.29
CA LEU A 36 -4.27 1.30 14.50
C LEU A 36 -4.51 0.28 13.37
N VAL A 37 -3.68 0.31 12.34
CA VAL A 37 -3.57 -0.73 11.32
C VAL A 37 -2.18 -1.35 11.45
N PRO A 38 -2.02 -2.69 11.43
CA PRO A 38 -0.69 -3.27 11.31
C PRO A 38 -0.01 -2.62 10.11
N GLN A 39 1.12 -1.93 10.32
CA GLN A 39 1.93 -1.42 9.23
C GLN A 39 2.28 -2.61 8.34
N LYS A 40 1.67 -2.65 7.16
CA LYS A 40 1.90 -3.71 6.18
C LYS A 40 3.28 -3.42 5.59
N ASN A 41 4.31 -4.00 6.19
CA ASN A 41 5.69 -3.82 5.76
C ASN A 41 5.88 -4.50 4.41
N TYR A 42 5.88 -3.69 3.35
CA TYR A 42 6.25 -4.13 2.01
C TYR A 42 7.72 -3.85 1.79
N THR A 43 8.47 -4.87 1.39
CA THR A 43 9.88 -4.74 1.03
C THR A 43 10.01 -4.75 -0.48
N HIS A 44 10.63 -3.71 -1.03
CA HIS A 44 11.02 -3.70 -2.45
C HIS A 44 12.12 -4.73 -2.71
N THR A 45 11.97 -5.47 -3.79
CA THR A 45 12.87 -6.55 -4.19
C THR A 45 12.81 -6.76 -5.70
N THR A 46 13.47 -7.80 -6.19
CA THR A 46 13.38 -8.24 -7.58
C THR A 46 12.89 -9.69 -7.67
N TYR A 47 12.07 -9.97 -8.68
CA TYR A 47 11.61 -11.32 -8.99
C TYR A 47 11.42 -11.46 -10.49
N ASN A 48 11.84 -12.58 -11.08
CA ASN A 48 11.82 -12.79 -12.53
C ASN A 48 12.36 -11.59 -13.34
N SER A 49 13.49 -11.03 -12.89
CA SER A 49 14.17 -9.88 -13.50
C SER A 49 13.34 -8.57 -13.56
N GLY A 50 12.25 -8.46 -12.79
CA GLY A 50 11.46 -7.24 -12.67
C GLY A 50 11.38 -6.72 -11.23
N SER A 51 10.96 -5.45 -11.10
CA SER A 51 10.69 -4.84 -9.79
C SER A 51 9.48 -5.49 -9.14
N ALA A 52 9.62 -5.90 -7.89
CA ALA A 52 8.58 -6.57 -7.12
C ALA A 52 8.55 -6.03 -5.68
N ILE A 53 7.46 -6.32 -4.98
CA ILE A 53 7.39 -6.15 -3.53
C ILE A 53 7.01 -7.48 -2.87
N THR A 54 7.44 -7.65 -1.63
CA THR A 54 7.13 -8.82 -0.81
C THR A 54 6.66 -8.41 0.58
N ASP A 55 5.77 -9.20 1.18
CA ASP A 55 5.38 -9.10 2.59
C ASP A 55 6.00 -10.22 3.45
N GLY A 56 6.98 -10.95 2.89
CA GLY A 56 7.64 -12.09 3.52
C GLY A 56 6.93 -13.43 3.30
N LYS A 57 5.64 -13.44 2.95
CA LYS A 57 4.88 -14.65 2.58
C LYS A 57 4.62 -14.71 1.08
N TYR A 58 4.30 -13.56 0.50
CA TYR A 58 3.98 -13.38 -0.90
C TYR A 58 4.94 -12.39 -1.55
N ILE A 59 5.23 -12.62 -2.83
CA ILE A 59 6.00 -11.71 -3.69
C ILE A 59 5.21 -11.47 -4.97
N THR A 60 5.16 -10.22 -5.44
CA THR A 60 4.48 -9.92 -6.70
C THR A 60 5.25 -10.48 -7.90
N ASP A 61 4.53 -11.03 -8.89
CA ASP A 61 5.08 -11.52 -10.15
C ASP A 61 5.02 -10.43 -11.23
N PRO A 62 6.11 -9.68 -11.47
CA PRO A 62 6.06 -8.48 -12.31
C PRO A 62 5.67 -8.78 -13.76
N LEU A 63 6.08 -9.93 -14.30
CA LEU A 63 5.74 -10.34 -15.66
C LEU A 63 4.23 -10.58 -15.84
N SER A 64 3.56 -11.09 -14.81
CA SER A 64 2.11 -11.28 -14.85
C SER A 64 1.36 -10.00 -14.50
N MET A 65 1.94 -9.13 -13.67
CA MET A 65 1.34 -7.86 -13.25
C MET A 65 1.35 -6.80 -14.34
N VAL A 66 2.39 -6.73 -15.19
CA VAL A 66 2.60 -5.61 -16.13
C VAL A 66 1.39 -5.33 -17.03
N ARG A 67 0.71 -6.38 -17.50
CA ARG A 67 -0.46 -6.27 -18.38
C ARG A 67 -1.73 -5.73 -17.70
N HIS A 68 -1.72 -5.63 -16.37
CA HIS A 68 -2.85 -5.16 -15.55
C HIS A 68 -2.59 -3.79 -14.94
N LYS A 69 -1.38 -3.25 -15.10
CA LYS A 69 -1.05 -1.92 -14.63
C LYS A 69 -1.48 -0.89 -15.68
N PRO A 70 -1.94 0.29 -15.23
CA PRO A 70 -2.18 1.39 -16.14
C PRO A 70 -0.83 1.89 -16.67
N ASP A 71 -0.69 1.92 -17.99
CA ASP A 71 0.32 2.69 -18.70
C ASP A 71 -0.35 3.71 -19.63
N ALA A 72 0.41 4.65 -20.18
CA ALA A 72 -0.11 5.68 -21.06
C ALA A 72 -0.87 5.10 -22.28
N SER A 73 -0.47 3.91 -22.76
CA SER A 73 -1.11 3.21 -23.89
C SER A 73 -2.36 2.41 -23.50
N SER A 74 -2.62 2.27 -22.20
CA SER A 74 -3.68 1.43 -21.64
C SER A 74 -4.94 2.22 -21.32
N LEU A 75 -4.85 3.55 -21.20
CA LEU A 75 -6.03 4.42 -21.08
C LEU A 75 -6.96 4.27 -22.30
N ASP A 76 -6.38 4.21 -23.50
CA ASP A 76 -7.13 4.01 -24.76
C ASP A 76 -7.69 2.59 -24.92
N LYS A 77 -7.31 1.65 -24.04
CA LYS A 77 -7.66 0.21 -24.12
C LYS A 77 -8.44 -0.27 -22.90
N ILE A 78 -8.95 0.66 -22.10
CA ILE A 78 -9.68 0.36 -20.86
C ILE A 78 -10.96 -0.41 -21.14
N ASP A 79 -11.54 -0.23 -22.34
CA ASP A 79 -12.74 -0.89 -22.85
C ASP A 79 -12.57 -2.41 -23.10
N SER A 80 -11.33 -2.90 -23.17
CA SER A 80 -11.01 -4.26 -23.59
C SER A 80 -10.08 -4.99 -22.62
N LYS A 81 -9.64 -4.34 -21.54
CA LYS A 81 -8.63 -4.88 -20.62
C LYS A 81 -9.07 -4.76 -19.16
N SER A 82 -8.61 -5.73 -18.37
CA SER A 82 -8.66 -5.65 -16.91
C SER A 82 -7.44 -4.89 -16.39
N LEU A 83 -7.66 -3.63 -15.98
CA LEU A 83 -6.60 -2.70 -15.58
C LEU A 83 -6.89 -2.09 -14.21
N PHE A 84 -5.89 -2.06 -13.33
CA PHE A 84 -5.95 -1.29 -12.10
C PHE A 84 -6.06 0.21 -12.43
N LYS A 85 -6.72 0.98 -11.56
CA LYS A 85 -6.74 2.45 -11.69
C LYS A 85 -5.33 3.01 -11.55
N SER A 86 -5.06 4.16 -12.16
CA SER A 86 -3.77 4.86 -12.09
C SER A 86 -3.39 5.33 -10.69
N ASP A 87 -4.37 5.56 -9.83
CA ASP A 87 -4.19 5.95 -8.43
C ASP A 87 -4.12 4.73 -7.47
N VAL A 88 -4.26 3.51 -7.98
CA VAL A 88 -4.12 2.28 -7.20
C VAL A 88 -2.72 1.71 -7.37
N ASP A 89 -2.03 1.48 -6.26
CA ASP A 89 -0.81 0.68 -6.22
C ASP A 89 -1.17 -0.80 -6.43
N ALA A 90 -1.07 -1.26 -7.67
CA ALA A 90 -1.47 -2.58 -8.11
C ALA A 90 -0.75 -3.71 -7.34
N GLU A 91 0.53 -3.53 -7.03
CA GLU A 91 1.30 -4.50 -6.26
C GLU A 91 0.83 -4.60 -4.82
N LYS A 92 0.66 -3.47 -4.12
CA LYS A 92 0.16 -3.47 -2.74
C LYS A 92 -1.24 -4.05 -2.68
N ALA A 93 -2.12 -3.67 -3.60
CA ALA A 93 -3.47 -4.20 -3.69
C ALA A 93 -3.48 -5.72 -3.90
N THR A 94 -2.54 -6.24 -4.70
CA THR A 94 -2.37 -7.68 -4.94
C THR A 94 -1.95 -8.43 -3.67
N LEU A 95 -0.94 -7.93 -2.94
CA LEU A 95 -0.50 -8.55 -1.69
C LEU A 95 -1.58 -8.48 -0.61
N ASP A 96 -2.32 -7.37 -0.56
CA ASP A 96 -3.46 -7.20 0.35
C ASP A 96 -4.58 -8.17 0.09
N ALA A 97 -4.95 -8.34 -1.17
CA ALA A 97 -5.97 -9.30 -1.55
C ALA A 97 -5.50 -10.75 -1.30
N ALA A 98 -4.22 -11.07 -1.52
CA ALA A 98 -3.69 -12.40 -1.17
C ALA A 98 -3.83 -12.70 0.34
N ARG A 99 -3.52 -11.73 1.20
CA ARG A 99 -3.70 -11.88 2.66
C ARG A 99 -5.16 -11.96 3.06
N TYR A 100 -6.02 -11.18 2.42
CA TYR A 100 -7.46 -11.27 2.64
C TYR A 100 -7.97 -12.67 2.27
N ALA A 101 -7.56 -13.20 1.11
CA ALA A 101 -7.93 -14.53 0.67
C ALA A 101 -7.47 -15.62 1.65
N ASP A 102 -6.29 -15.48 2.26
CA ASP A 102 -5.86 -16.38 3.34
C ASP A 102 -6.75 -16.26 4.57
N LYS A 103 -6.96 -15.04 5.08
CA LYS A 103 -7.74 -14.77 6.29
C LYS A 103 -9.17 -15.30 6.19
N HIS A 104 -9.74 -15.27 4.99
CA HIS A 104 -11.13 -15.62 4.71
C HIS A 104 -11.29 -16.97 3.99
N ASN A 105 -10.22 -17.77 3.86
CA ASN A 105 -10.23 -19.08 3.20
C ASN A 105 -10.85 -19.07 1.79
N LEU A 106 -10.52 -18.05 0.98
CA LEU A 106 -11.13 -17.81 -0.34
C LEU A 106 -10.42 -18.52 -1.50
N TRP A 107 -9.31 -19.20 -1.22
CA TRP A 107 -8.53 -19.88 -2.25
C TRP A 107 -9.23 -21.15 -2.72
N ASP A 108 -9.41 -21.26 -4.03
CA ASP A 108 -9.88 -22.49 -4.66
C ASP A 108 -8.77 -23.54 -4.85
N SER A 109 -9.16 -24.71 -5.32
CA SER A 109 -8.24 -25.82 -5.64
C SER A 109 -7.24 -25.49 -6.77
N GLN A 110 -7.50 -24.43 -7.54
CA GLN A 110 -6.63 -23.94 -8.61
C GLN A 110 -5.71 -22.79 -8.15
N ASN A 111 -5.66 -22.50 -6.85
CA ASN A 111 -4.87 -21.41 -6.27
C ASN A 111 -5.30 -20.01 -6.77
N LYS A 112 -6.60 -19.82 -6.97
CA LYS A 112 -7.22 -18.55 -7.32
C LYS A 112 -8.16 -18.10 -6.21
N ALA A 113 -8.33 -16.80 -6.07
CA ALA A 113 -9.31 -16.22 -5.16
C ALA A 113 -9.96 -15.00 -5.81
N LYS A 114 -11.22 -14.74 -5.47
CA LYS A 114 -11.95 -13.50 -5.79
C LYS A 114 -12.09 -12.70 -4.51
N VAL A 115 -11.54 -11.49 -4.51
CA VAL A 115 -11.49 -10.63 -3.31
C VAL A 115 -12.25 -9.34 -3.59
N PRO A 116 -13.29 -9.03 -2.80
CA PRO A 116 -13.96 -7.74 -2.87
C PRO A 116 -13.11 -6.63 -2.25
N THR A 117 -13.23 -5.42 -2.78
CA THR A 117 -12.63 -4.19 -2.28
C THR A 117 -13.73 -3.20 -1.88
N ASN A 118 -13.42 -2.27 -0.98
CA ASN A 118 -14.39 -1.23 -0.58
C ASN A 118 -14.56 -0.17 -1.67
N ASP A 119 -13.46 0.19 -2.34
CA ASP A 119 -13.43 1.18 -3.41
C ASP A 119 -13.25 0.51 -4.77
N VAL A 120 -13.59 1.24 -5.85
CA VAL A 120 -13.30 0.83 -7.22
C VAL A 120 -11.79 0.65 -7.35
N VAL A 121 -11.36 -0.58 -7.66
CA VAL A 121 -9.94 -0.94 -7.75
C VAL A 121 -9.40 -0.81 -9.18
N GLY A 122 -10.29 -0.88 -10.16
CA GLY A 122 -9.90 -0.94 -11.56
C GLY A 122 -11.10 -0.98 -12.49
N TYR A 123 -10.80 -1.33 -13.72
CA TYR A 123 -11.77 -1.47 -14.79
C TYR A 123 -11.64 -2.85 -15.43
N THR A 124 -12.76 -3.36 -15.93
CA THR A 124 -12.85 -4.58 -16.73
C THR A 124 -13.89 -4.34 -17.81
N ASP A 125 -13.51 -4.56 -19.07
CA ASP A 125 -14.34 -4.23 -20.24
C ASP A 125 -14.93 -2.81 -20.19
N GLY A 126 -14.10 -1.83 -19.81
CA GLY A 126 -14.47 -0.42 -19.67
C GLY A 126 -15.32 -0.07 -18.43
N LYS A 127 -15.74 -1.05 -17.65
CA LYS A 127 -16.61 -0.85 -16.48
C LYS A 127 -15.80 -0.84 -15.18
N PRO A 128 -16.10 0.07 -14.24
CA PRO A 128 -15.47 0.05 -12.92
C PRO A 128 -15.80 -1.25 -12.19
N THR A 129 -14.88 -1.72 -11.35
CA THR A 129 -15.07 -2.93 -10.54
C THR A 129 -14.46 -2.81 -9.15
N HIS A 130 -15.08 -3.50 -8.20
CA HIS A 130 -14.63 -3.68 -6.82
C HIS A 130 -14.07 -5.09 -6.56
N ILE A 131 -13.66 -5.84 -7.61
CA ILE A 131 -13.16 -7.21 -7.48
C ILE A 131 -11.73 -7.32 -7.98
N ILE A 132 -10.88 -7.92 -7.16
CA ILE A 132 -9.56 -8.41 -7.57
C ILE A 132 -9.59 -9.93 -7.63
N ASN A 133 -9.29 -10.51 -8.81
CA ASN A 133 -8.88 -11.90 -8.90
C ASN A 133 -7.40 -11.99 -8.53
N ILE A 134 -7.07 -12.86 -7.59
CA ILE A 134 -5.68 -13.16 -7.21
C ILE A 134 -5.34 -14.58 -7.60
N TYR A 135 -4.12 -14.75 -8.12
CA TYR A 135 -3.56 -16.05 -8.49
C TYR A 135 -2.24 -16.23 -7.73
N ARG A 136 -2.08 -17.35 -7.02
CA ARG A 136 -0.83 -17.71 -6.37
C ARG A 136 -0.17 -18.90 -7.05
N ARG A 137 1.16 -18.88 -7.14
CA ARG A 137 1.96 -20.02 -7.63
C ARG A 137 2.46 -20.87 -6.45
N LYS A 138 3.12 -21.97 -6.78
CA LYS A 138 3.86 -22.77 -5.81
C LYS A 138 4.93 -21.89 -5.13
N PRO A 139 5.26 -22.15 -3.85
CA PRO A 139 6.36 -21.44 -3.19
C PRO A 139 7.66 -21.57 -3.98
N ASN A 140 8.48 -20.53 -3.97
CA ASN A 140 9.85 -20.59 -4.47
C ASN A 140 10.77 -21.31 -3.47
N LYS A 141 12.06 -21.38 -3.78
CA LYS A 141 13.08 -22.00 -2.92
C LYS A 141 13.17 -21.40 -1.51
N ASP A 142 12.74 -20.15 -1.34
CA ASP A 142 12.76 -19.41 -0.07
C ASP A 142 11.43 -19.54 0.69
N GLY A 143 10.49 -20.37 0.20
CA GLY A 143 9.17 -20.56 0.80
C GLY A 143 8.16 -19.44 0.50
N ILE A 144 8.55 -18.42 -0.25
CA ILE A 144 7.70 -17.28 -0.62
C ILE A 144 6.87 -17.63 -1.85
N ARG A 145 5.58 -17.30 -1.85
CA ARG A 145 4.66 -17.60 -2.96
C ARG A 145 4.56 -16.43 -3.95
N PRO A 146 4.89 -16.61 -5.23
CA PRO A 146 4.62 -15.60 -6.25
C PRO A 146 3.11 -15.41 -6.45
N VAL A 147 2.67 -14.16 -6.57
CA VAL A 147 1.27 -13.80 -6.80
C VAL A 147 1.13 -12.72 -7.87
N HIS A 148 0.00 -12.72 -8.56
CA HIS A 148 -0.44 -11.56 -9.35
C HIS A 148 -1.94 -11.34 -9.17
N GLY A 149 -2.35 -10.08 -9.34
CA GLY A 149 -3.72 -9.66 -9.29
C GLY A 149 -4.19 -9.07 -10.60
N THR A 150 -5.49 -9.15 -10.83
CA THR A 150 -6.18 -8.47 -11.94
C THR A 150 -7.56 -8.02 -11.47
N PRO A 151 -8.02 -6.82 -11.86
CA PRO A 151 -9.42 -6.47 -11.75
C PRO A 151 -10.29 -7.46 -12.53
N SER A 152 -11.49 -7.76 -12.02
CA SER A 152 -12.40 -8.74 -12.62
C SER A 152 -13.85 -8.31 -12.49
N LYS A 153 -14.76 -8.94 -13.23
CA LYS A 153 -16.20 -8.67 -13.14
C LYS A 153 -16.76 -9.04 -11.78
N GLU A 154 -17.64 -8.18 -11.28
CA GLU A 154 -18.65 -8.51 -10.27
C GLU A 154 -19.55 -9.62 -10.86
N ARG A 155 -19.82 -10.66 -10.08
CA ARG A 155 -20.57 -11.83 -10.56
C ARG A 155 -22.05 -11.52 -10.74
#